data_AF-A0A951LQM1-F1
#
_entry.id   AF-A0A951LQM1-F1
#
_cell.length_a   1.000
_cell.length_b   1.000
_cell.length_c   1.000
_cell.angle_alpha   90.00
_cell.angle_beta   90.00
_cell.angle_gamma   90.00
#
_symmetry.space_group_name_H-M   'P 1'
#
loop_
_entity.id
_entity.type
_entity.pdbx_description
1 polymer ?
#
loop_
_entity_poly.entity_id
_entity_poly.type
_entity_poly.pdbx_seq_one_letter_code
_entity_poly.pdbx_strand_id
1 'polypeptide(L)'
;GCRIGGANRLTACDTNPLQLGDTTIDLDAEVIERIKASECSRALLFIDACAEDMKALAVSTRSLIFDLSDDEIERKLDCDDYLAVFLSCSDGEKSYGSDALGHGVFTWHLLRALRGEDPQALERDRWMTDSSLRDWLESEVPAYVTKEMTVRGRQRPRAILNSPHTFRIRHIPPPPAAAATTLADLGLRNSDAYLEGTETGRIRSLPGFKSGYHHVPKDVNDYAANWIGQLLEGQLQEELDDLFSAARRALGFKRKQGGVSLAGGDGNVDTPAFRYSVVCDQNPDDPADWRIRRRLELRDGWEEQREEIEDAIAGLNLDRFVVTFENRRDLYDQVADALEDLAERDGDFDERPSEKKLVYTRGAMSIIFDFQAGEVEFAVQGESNLELVETTQVISLGWANPSPMLAAAPTPALPDLRADLGEATGKTSRKPVIKRKKSRH
;
A
#
# COMPACT_ATOMS: atom_id res chain seq x y z
N GLY A 1 15.82 1.04 26.29
CA GLY A 1 15.34 1.87 27.41
C GLY A 1 15.91 1.32 28.69
N CYS A 2 16.16 2.17 29.67
CA CYS A 2 16.64 1.77 30.99
C CYS A 2 16.19 2.79 32.05
N ARG A 3 16.36 2.46 33.33
CA ARG A 3 16.07 3.38 34.44
C ARG A 3 17.33 3.70 35.21
N ILE A 4 17.68 4.98 35.31
CA ILE A 4 18.88 5.46 36.01
C ILE A 4 18.47 6.59 36.93
N GLY A 5 18.88 6.52 38.20
CA GLY A 5 18.62 7.59 39.18
C GLY A 5 17.12 7.85 39.44
N GLY A 6 16.24 6.92 39.07
CA GLY A 6 14.78 7.10 39.18
C GLY A 6 14.10 7.69 37.95
N ALA A 7 14.84 8.03 36.89
CA ALA A 7 14.29 8.52 35.62
C ALA A 7 14.24 7.42 34.56
N ASN A 8 13.22 7.45 33.70
CA ASN A 8 13.12 6.58 32.52
C ASN A 8 13.95 7.16 31.40
N ARG A 9 14.80 6.35 30.77
CA ARG A 9 15.78 6.84 29.79
C ARG A 9 15.84 6.03 28.52
N LEU A 10 16.07 6.72 27.41
CA LEU A 10 16.32 6.12 26.10
C LEU A 10 17.81 6.01 25.84
N THR A 11 18.23 4.82 25.44
CA THR A 11 19.60 4.51 25.02
C THR A 11 19.75 4.84 23.54
N ALA A 12 20.80 5.58 23.19
CA ALA A 12 21.23 5.83 21.83
C ALA A 12 22.26 4.78 21.36
N CYS A 13 22.61 4.81 20.07
CA CYS A 13 23.58 3.86 19.51
C CYS A 13 25.00 4.04 20.07
N ASP A 14 25.32 5.22 20.59
CA ASP A 14 26.59 5.62 21.19
C ASP A 14 26.54 5.66 22.73
N THR A 15 25.46 5.19 23.35
CA THR A 15 25.35 5.14 24.82
C THR A 15 26.52 4.36 25.42
N ASN A 16 27.20 4.99 26.38
CA ASN A 16 28.31 4.37 27.10
C ASN A 16 27.78 3.66 28.35
N PRO A 17 27.95 2.33 28.49
CA PRO A 17 27.47 1.57 29.65
C PRO A 17 28.04 2.01 31.00
N LEU A 18 29.18 2.72 30.99
CA LEU A 18 29.82 3.25 32.20
C LEU A 18 29.40 4.69 32.53
N GLN A 19 28.76 5.39 31.58
CA GLN A 19 28.30 6.78 31.72
C GLN A 19 26.85 6.91 31.28
N LEU A 20 26.02 6.00 31.77
CA LEU A 20 24.62 5.93 31.36
C LEU A 20 23.86 7.23 31.65
N GLY A 21 24.20 7.97 32.71
CA GLY A 21 23.54 9.25 33.04
C GLY A 21 23.79 10.39 32.04
N ASP A 22 24.95 10.39 31.37
CA ASP A 22 25.33 11.49 30.47
C ASP A 22 25.16 11.13 28.99
N THR A 23 24.93 9.86 28.70
CA THR A 23 24.87 9.31 27.32
C THR A 23 23.52 8.64 27.02
N THR A 24 22.49 8.97 27.80
CA THR A 24 21.10 8.55 27.57
C THR A 24 20.17 9.75 27.70
N ILE A 25 19.03 9.68 27.03
CA ILE A 25 18.04 10.77 27.01
C ILE A 25 17.03 10.54 28.12
N ASP A 26 16.83 11.54 28.98
CA ASP A 26 15.81 11.51 30.02
C ASP A 26 14.41 11.71 29.42
N LEU A 27 13.57 10.68 29.45
CA LEU A 27 12.29 10.71 28.77
C LEU A 27 11.34 11.73 29.40
N ASP A 28 11.30 11.83 30.73
CA ASP A 28 10.44 12.77 31.42
C ASP A 28 10.97 14.20 31.23
N ALA A 29 12.22 14.47 31.62
CA ALA A 29 12.76 15.84 31.66
C ALA A 29 13.12 16.41 30.29
N GLU A 30 13.63 15.59 29.36
CA GLU A 30 14.15 16.09 28.08
C GLU A 30 13.18 15.92 26.92
N VAL A 31 12.17 15.05 27.03
CA VAL A 31 11.18 14.85 25.96
C VAL A 31 9.81 15.34 26.40
N ILE A 32 9.23 14.74 27.44
CA ILE A 32 7.85 15.01 27.86
C ILE A 32 7.67 16.45 28.33
N GLU A 33 8.52 16.94 29.23
CA GLU A 33 8.42 18.33 29.72
C GLU A 33 8.69 19.36 28.62
N ARG A 34 9.52 19.04 27.61
CA ARG A 34 9.71 19.94 26.46
C ARG A 34 8.49 20.02 25.56
N ILE A 35 7.81 18.89 25.34
CA ILE A 35 6.55 18.87 24.57
C ILE A 35 5.49 19.67 25.32
N LYS A 36 5.36 19.47 26.64
CA LYS A 36 4.42 20.24 27.46
C LYS A 36 4.70 21.74 27.49
N ALA A 37 5.97 22.14 27.44
CA ALA A 37 6.37 23.54 27.41
C ALA A 37 6.28 24.18 26.00
N SER A 38 5.92 23.41 24.97
CA SER A 38 5.81 23.89 23.59
C SER A 38 4.36 24.30 23.25
N GLU A 39 4.18 24.93 22.08
CA GLU A 39 2.84 25.25 21.54
C GLU A 39 2.11 24.01 20.96
N CYS A 40 2.62 22.79 21.20
CA CYS A 40 2.04 21.55 20.72
C CYS A 40 0.74 21.21 21.46
N SER A 41 -0.38 21.24 20.75
CA SER A 41 -1.69 20.83 21.26
C SER A 41 -1.91 19.31 21.21
N ARG A 42 -1.29 18.60 20.26
CA ARG A 42 -1.51 17.16 20.02
C ARG A 42 -0.19 16.43 19.91
N ALA A 43 0.06 15.52 20.84
CA ALA A 43 1.25 14.68 20.83
C ALA A 43 0.90 13.21 21.10
N LEU A 44 1.30 12.34 20.16
CA LEU A 44 1.26 10.88 20.29
C LEU A 44 2.69 10.34 20.25
N LEU A 45 3.09 9.65 21.30
CA LEU A 45 4.41 9.02 21.38
C LEU A 45 4.22 7.51 21.46
N PHE A 46 4.88 6.78 20.57
CA PHE A 46 4.96 5.32 20.60
C PHE A 46 6.40 4.94 20.94
N ILE A 47 6.59 4.29 22.08
CA ILE A 47 7.91 3.95 22.60
C ILE A 47 8.05 2.43 22.58
N ASP A 48 8.70 1.94 21.52
CA ASP A 48 9.06 0.53 21.41
C ASP A 48 10.46 0.29 21.98
N ALA A 49 10.54 0.16 23.31
CA ALA A 49 11.78 -0.10 24.01
C ALA A 49 11.53 -1.03 25.20
N CYS A 50 12.51 -1.88 25.52
CA CYS A 50 12.44 -2.72 26.72
C CYS A 50 12.26 -1.84 27.99
N ALA A 51 11.28 -2.22 28.82
CA ALA A 51 10.89 -1.54 30.06
C ALA A 51 11.29 -2.33 31.31
N GLU A 52 12.29 -3.22 31.20
CA GLU A 52 12.69 -4.17 32.26
C GLU A 52 12.95 -3.47 33.61
N ASP A 53 13.38 -2.20 33.59
CA ASP A 53 13.51 -1.35 34.78
C ASP A 53 12.72 -0.03 34.73
N MET A 54 11.99 0.29 33.65
CA MET A 54 11.24 1.55 33.57
C MET A 54 10.01 1.50 34.50
N LYS A 55 9.68 2.63 35.16
CA LYS A 55 8.42 2.76 35.90
C LYS A 55 7.48 3.71 35.18
N ALA A 56 6.20 3.69 35.56
CA ALA A 56 5.19 4.68 35.15
C ALA A 56 5.78 6.10 34.99
N LEU A 57 5.66 6.67 33.79
CA LEU A 57 6.00 8.07 33.53
C LEU A 57 5.14 8.96 34.43
N ALA A 58 5.75 10.00 35.00
CA ALA A 58 5.05 10.95 35.86
C ALA A 58 4.38 12.04 35.00
N VAL A 59 3.41 11.66 34.17
CA VAL A 59 2.58 12.64 33.47
C VAL A 59 1.58 13.21 34.48
N SER A 60 1.98 14.28 35.19
CA SER A 60 1.07 15.01 36.08
C SER A 60 -0.08 15.60 35.26
N THR A 61 -1.30 15.12 35.52
CA THR A 61 -2.56 15.54 34.88
C THR A 61 -2.94 16.99 35.20
N ARG A 62 -2.26 17.65 36.14
CA ARG A 62 -2.64 18.99 36.61
C ARG A 62 -2.02 20.14 35.82
N SER A 63 -0.89 19.97 35.13
CA SER A 63 -0.16 21.15 34.62
C SER A 63 -0.76 21.81 33.38
N LEU A 64 -1.70 21.16 32.66
CA LEU A 64 -2.37 21.76 31.49
C LEU A 64 -3.72 22.42 31.84
N ILE A 65 -4.27 22.16 33.03
CA ILE A 65 -5.62 22.61 33.41
C ILE A 65 -5.58 23.96 34.16
N PHE A 66 -4.44 24.38 34.72
CA PHE A 66 -4.40 25.54 35.64
C PHE A 66 -4.08 26.92 35.03
N ASP A 67 -3.79 27.01 33.73
CA ASP A 67 -3.49 28.31 33.07
C ASP A 67 -4.59 28.80 32.12
N LEU A 68 -5.75 28.14 32.09
CA LEU A 68 -6.86 28.53 31.22
C LEU A 68 -7.93 29.30 32.00
N SER A 69 -8.26 30.49 31.51
CA SER A 69 -9.38 31.30 32.01
C SER A 69 -10.73 30.63 31.70
N ASP A 70 -11.79 30.96 32.45
CA ASP A 70 -13.14 30.40 32.24
C ASP A 70 -13.65 30.57 30.78
N ASP A 71 -13.24 31.66 30.12
CA ASP A 71 -13.54 31.95 28.71
C ASP A 71 -12.71 31.12 27.71
N GLU A 72 -11.55 30.58 28.12
CA GLU A 72 -10.75 29.64 27.32
C GLU A 72 -11.22 28.20 27.50
N ILE A 73 -11.78 27.85 28.67
CA ILE A 73 -12.37 26.55 28.94
C ILE A 73 -13.57 26.30 28.02
N GLU A 74 -14.50 27.27 27.89
CA GLU A 74 -15.64 27.14 26.95
C GLU A 74 -15.22 27.06 25.48
N ARG A 75 -14.10 27.70 25.10
CA ARG A 75 -13.57 27.68 23.72
C ARG A 75 -12.70 26.44 23.42
N LYS A 76 -12.19 25.75 24.45
CA LYS A 76 -11.36 24.54 24.34
C LYS A 76 -12.09 23.23 24.61
N LEU A 77 -13.33 23.26 25.12
CA LEU A 77 -14.16 22.07 25.26
C LEU A 77 -14.50 21.40 23.91
N ASP A 78 -14.33 22.12 22.79
CA ASP A 78 -14.43 21.62 21.41
C ASP A 78 -13.09 21.20 20.78
N CYS A 79 -11.94 21.31 21.47
CA CYS A 79 -10.60 21.12 20.89
C CYS A 79 -9.80 19.96 21.48
N ASP A 80 -9.31 19.11 20.57
CA ASP A 80 -8.48 17.91 20.77
C ASP A 80 -7.07 18.20 21.36
N ASP A 81 -6.95 18.79 22.55
CA ASP A 81 -5.65 18.95 23.22
C ASP A 81 -5.29 17.67 24.00
N TYR A 82 -4.28 16.92 23.55
CA TYR A 82 -3.85 15.69 24.22
C TYR A 82 -2.35 15.42 24.13
N LEU A 83 -1.83 14.80 25.19
CA LEU A 83 -0.55 14.09 25.19
C LEU A 83 -0.82 12.62 25.55
N ALA A 84 -0.49 11.71 24.64
CA ALA A 84 -0.62 10.29 24.86
C ALA A 84 0.67 9.55 24.55
N VAL A 85 1.04 8.64 25.45
CA VAL A 85 2.25 7.82 25.33
C VAL A 85 1.85 6.35 25.39
N PHE A 86 2.18 5.61 24.34
CA PHE A 86 1.99 4.17 24.25
C PHE A 86 3.34 3.47 24.38
N LEU A 87 3.47 2.62 25.38
CA LEU A 87 4.67 1.85 25.70
C LEU A 87 4.48 0.42 25.22
N SER A 88 5.51 -0.18 24.62
CA SER A 88 5.43 -1.53 24.07
C SER A 88 5.33 -2.65 25.11
N CYS A 89 5.69 -2.36 26.37
CA CYS A 89 5.61 -3.30 27.49
C CYS A 89 5.39 -2.55 28.82
N SER A 90 4.90 -3.28 29.83
CA SER A 90 4.65 -2.75 31.16
C SER A 90 5.94 -2.75 32.01
N ASP A 91 5.90 -2.03 33.13
CA ASP A 91 7.00 -1.94 34.08
C ASP A 91 7.53 -3.34 34.47
N GLY A 92 8.82 -3.61 34.23
CA GLY A 92 9.42 -4.91 34.53
C GLY A 92 9.28 -5.98 33.44
N GLU A 93 8.63 -5.66 32.32
CA GLU A 93 8.47 -6.57 31.17
C GLU A 93 9.44 -6.22 30.02
N LYS A 94 9.58 -7.15 29.07
CA LYS A 94 10.41 -6.96 27.87
C LYS A 94 9.54 -6.62 26.67
N SER A 95 10.09 -5.81 25.77
CA SER A 95 9.58 -5.74 24.40
C SER A 95 10.30 -6.77 23.55
N TYR A 96 9.56 -7.55 22.77
CA TYR A 96 10.11 -8.60 21.93
C TYR A 96 10.13 -8.21 20.45
N GLY A 97 11.25 -8.50 19.79
CA GLY A 97 11.33 -8.59 18.33
C GLY A 97 10.77 -9.91 17.81
N SER A 98 10.29 -9.94 16.58
CA SER A 98 9.91 -11.17 15.89
C SER A 98 10.49 -11.20 14.48
N ASP A 99 11.41 -12.13 14.22
CA ASP A 99 12.00 -12.32 12.89
C ASP A 99 10.93 -12.69 11.86
N ALA A 100 9.91 -13.47 12.28
CA ALA A 100 8.79 -13.85 11.43
C ALA A 100 7.94 -12.66 10.98
N LEU A 101 7.85 -11.61 11.81
CA LEU A 101 7.09 -10.39 11.49
C LEU A 101 7.95 -9.30 10.85
N GLY A 102 9.28 -9.45 10.82
CA GLY A 102 10.22 -8.41 10.39
C GLY A 102 10.25 -7.15 11.28
N HIS A 103 9.53 -7.17 12.42
CA HIS A 103 9.30 -6.02 13.29
C HIS A 103 9.27 -6.41 14.78
N GLY A 104 9.33 -5.42 15.66
CA GLY A 104 8.91 -5.57 17.06
C GLY A 104 7.43 -5.98 17.14
N VAL A 105 7.06 -6.90 18.03
CA VAL A 105 5.68 -7.40 18.12
C VAL A 105 4.69 -6.26 18.33
N PHE A 106 5.00 -5.33 19.24
CA PHE A 106 4.21 -4.13 19.46
C PHE A 106 4.10 -3.25 18.20
N THR A 107 5.25 -2.93 17.58
CA THR A 107 5.29 -2.09 16.37
C THR A 107 4.48 -2.70 15.23
N TRP A 108 4.55 -4.01 15.04
CA TRP A 108 3.78 -4.70 14.01
C TRP A 108 2.27 -4.52 14.21
N HIS A 109 1.75 -4.82 15.40
CA HIS A 109 0.31 -4.66 15.71
C HIS A 109 -0.14 -3.20 15.67
N LEU A 110 0.72 -2.27 16.09
CA LEU A 110 0.46 -0.83 15.98
C LEU A 110 0.28 -0.40 14.52
N LEU A 111 1.18 -0.81 13.63
CA LEU A 111 1.11 -0.46 12.21
C LEU A 111 -0.14 -1.04 11.55
N ARG A 112 -0.50 -2.29 11.85
CA ARG A 112 -1.74 -2.90 11.33
C ARG A 112 -3.00 -2.17 11.77
N ALA A 113 -3.07 -1.78 13.04
CA ALA A 113 -4.15 -0.95 13.55
C ALA A 113 -4.20 0.39 12.81
N LEU A 114 -3.07 1.10 12.68
CA LEU A 114 -2.99 2.42 12.04
C LEU A 114 -3.34 2.40 10.55
N ARG A 115 -3.11 1.26 9.88
CA ARG A 115 -3.54 1.02 8.48
C ARG A 115 -5.01 0.63 8.36
N GLY A 116 -5.67 0.26 9.46
CA GLY A 116 -7.06 -0.15 9.42
C GLY A 116 -7.31 -1.58 9.01
N GLU A 117 -6.28 -2.42 9.05
CA GLU A 117 -6.35 -3.84 8.70
C GLU A 117 -7.13 -4.66 9.73
N ASP A 118 -7.23 -4.14 10.96
CA ASP A 118 -7.93 -4.79 12.07
C ASP A 118 -9.14 -3.95 12.52
N PRO A 119 -10.37 -4.32 12.10
CA PRO A 119 -11.59 -3.58 12.45
C PRO A 119 -11.83 -3.47 13.95
N GLN A 120 -11.31 -4.40 14.74
CA GLN A 120 -11.42 -4.40 16.21
C GLN A 120 -10.62 -3.28 16.88
N ALA A 121 -9.68 -2.64 16.16
CA ALA A 121 -8.95 -1.46 16.62
C ALA A 121 -9.75 -0.15 16.43
N LEU A 122 -10.93 -0.20 15.81
CA LEU A 122 -11.73 0.95 15.41
C LEU A 122 -13.07 0.99 16.15
N GLU A 123 -13.54 2.20 16.44
CA GLU A 123 -14.89 2.45 16.94
C GLU A 123 -15.90 2.69 15.80
N ARG A 124 -17.08 3.23 16.15
CA ARG A 124 -18.10 3.65 15.19
C ARG A 124 -17.52 4.61 14.16
N ASP A 125 -18.04 4.50 12.93
CA ASP A 125 -17.59 5.30 11.78
C ASP A 125 -16.07 5.16 11.52
N ARG A 126 -15.49 4.02 11.89
CA ARG A 126 -14.07 3.67 11.69
C ARG A 126 -13.07 4.71 12.22
N TRP A 127 -13.43 5.39 13.30
CA TRP A 127 -12.49 6.19 14.05
C TRP A 127 -11.62 5.30 14.93
N MET A 128 -10.31 5.47 14.83
CA MET A 128 -9.39 5.05 15.87
C MET A 128 -9.35 6.13 16.95
N THR A 129 -9.59 5.71 18.18
CA THR A 129 -9.48 6.55 19.38
C THR A 129 -8.32 6.07 20.25
N ASP A 130 -7.98 6.85 21.27
CA ASP A 130 -7.03 6.45 22.29
C ASP A 130 -7.45 5.17 23.03
N SER A 131 -8.74 5.05 23.38
CA SER A 131 -9.27 3.84 24.01
C SER A 131 -9.26 2.65 23.07
N SER A 132 -9.71 2.80 21.82
CA SER A 132 -9.78 1.68 20.89
C SER A 132 -8.39 1.14 20.54
N LEU A 133 -7.41 2.02 20.34
CA LEU A 133 -6.04 1.63 20.08
C LEU A 133 -5.39 0.98 21.30
N ARG A 134 -5.59 1.54 22.51
CA ARG A 134 -5.09 0.94 23.76
C ARG A 134 -5.62 -0.47 23.95
N ASP A 135 -6.94 -0.63 23.91
CA ASP A 135 -7.61 -1.89 24.22
C ASP A 135 -7.23 -2.98 23.20
N TRP A 136 -7.09 -2.59 21.92
CA TRP A 136 -6.59 -3.48 20.87
C TRP A 136 -5.17 -3.96 21.13
N LEU A 137 -4.23 -3.05 21.40
CA LEU A 137 -2.83 -3.39 21.67
C LEU A 137 -2.69 -4.23 22.94
N GLU A 138 -3.48 -3.94 23.98
CA GLU A 138 -3.54 -4.72 25.22
C GLU A 138 -4.10 -6.14 25.00
N SER A 139 -4.89 -6.37 23.96
CA SER A 139 -5.39 -7.70 23.57
C SER A 139 -4.36 -8.47 22.74
N GLU A 140 -3.94 -7.90 21.61
CA GLU A 140 -3.26 -8.67 20.57
C GLU A 140 -1.80 -8.95 20.84
N VAL A 141 -1.07 -7.98 21.42
CA VAL A 141 0.35 -8.15 21.68
C VAL A 141 0.60 -9.29 22.68
N PRO A 142 -0.09 -9.37 23.84
CA PRO A 142 0.05 -10.51 24.73
C PRO A 142 -0.41 -11.83 24.10
N ALA A 143 -1.46 -11.79 23.27
CA ALA A 143 -1.97 -12.98 22.60
C ALA A 143 -0.93 -13.57 21.63
N TYR A 144 -0.29 -12.72 20.82
CA TYR A 144 0.77 -13.13 19.90
C TYR A 144 1.97 -13.70 20.64
N VAL A 145 2.48 -12.99 21.67
CA VAL A 145 3.62 -13.47 22.46
C VAL A 145 3.33 -14.82 23.13
N THR A 146 2.09 -15.04 23.58
CA THR A 146 1.72 -16.29 24.26
C THR A 146 1.52 -17.46 23.30
N LYS A 147 0.98 -17.22 22.10
CA LYS A 147 0.59 -18.27 21.15
C LYS A 147 1.67 -18.60 20.13
N GLU A 148 2.34 -17.58 19.61
CA GLU A 148 3.20 -17.68 18.42
C GLU A 148 4.69 -17.66 18.77
N MET A 149 5.06 -17.14 19.93
CA MET A 149 6.47 -17.09 20.34
C MET A 149 6.87 -18.25 21.25
N THR A 150 8.11 -18.70 21.08
CA THR A 150 8.73 -19.72 21.94
C THR A 150 9.25 -19.16 23.26
N VAL A 151 9.34 -17.83 23.39
CA VAL A 151 9.82 -17.15 24.59
C VAL A 151 8.78 -17.24 25.71
N ARG A 152 9.20 -17.65 26.91
CA ARG A 152 8.32 -17.77 28.10
C ARG A 152 8.12 -16.42 28.81
N GLY A 153 7.96 -15.37 28.02
CA GLY A 153 7.89 -13.98 28.45
C GLY A 153 6.46 -13.45 28.57
N ARG A 154 6.35 -12.22 29.07
CA ARG A 154 5.12 -11.42 28.99
C ARG A 154 5.47 -10.07 28.39
N GLN A 155 4.60 -9.58 27.52
CA GLN A 155 4.65 -8.25 26.97
C GLN A 155 3.23 -7.71 26.95
N ARG A 156 2.95 -6.73 27.81
CA ARG A 156 1.69 -6.01 27.88
C ARG A 156 1.92 -4.54 27.57
N PRO A 157 1.46 -4.07 26.41
CA PRO A 157 1.48 -2.66 26.11
C PRO A 157 0.76 -1.85 27.19
N ARG A 158 1.18 -0.61 27.36
CA ARG A 158 0.59 0.31 28.34
C ARG A 158 0.41 1.67 27.72
N ALA A 159 -0.76 2.27 27.87
CA ALA A 159 -1.01 3.65 27.50
C ALA A 159 -0.99 4.58 28.72
N ILE A 160 -0.43 5.77 28.54
CA ILE A 160 -0.49 6.89 29.48
C ILE A 160 -1.18 8.02 28.74
N LEU A 161 -2.42 8.29 29.13
CA LEU A 161 -3.33 9.17 28.43
C LEU A 161 -3.55 10.41 29.29
N ASN A 162 -3.28 11.59 28.74
CA ASN A 162 -3.53 12.86 29.40
C ASN A 162 -4.60 13.63 28.62
N SER A 163 -5.85 13.20 28.80
CA SER A 163 -7.05 13.84 28.26
C SER A 163 -8.24 13.57 29.21
N PRO A 164 -9.15 14.53 29.42
CA PRO A 164 -10.37 14.33 30.21
C PRO A 164 -11.40 13.44 29.50
N HIS A 165 -11.29 13.27 28.17
CA HIS A 165 -12.20 12.50 27.33
C HIS A 165 -11.42 11.61 26.35
N THR A 166 -12.07 10.53 25.89
CA THR A 166 -11.60 9.78 24.72
C THR A 166 -11.39 10.76 23.55
N PHE A 167 -10.23 10.69 22.91
CA PHE A 167 -9.87 11.57 21.80
C PHE A 167 -9.64 10.76 20.52
N ARG A 168 -9.89 11.42 19.39
CA ARG A 168 -9.75 10.82 18.05
C ARG A 168 -8.29 10.87 17.61
N ILE A 169 -7.73 9.72 17.27
CA ILE A 169 -6.37 9.61 16.73
C ILE A 169 -6.41 9.76 15.22
N ARG A 170 -7.26 8.96 14.54
CA ARG A 170 -7.30 8.91 13.07
C ARG A 170 -8.64 8.34 12.60
N HIS A 171 -9.25 8.99 11.62
CA HIS A 171 -10.31 8.36 10.83
C HIS A 171 -9.66 7.44 9.82
N ILE A 172 -10.04 6.19 9.82
CA ILE A 172 -9.53 5.21 8.87
C ILE A 172 -10.67 4.90 7.92
N PRO A 173 -10.68 5.45 6.70
CA PRO A 173 -11.71 5.14 5.72
C PRO A 173 -11.87 3.61 5.57
N PRO A 174 -13.09 3.10 5.31
CA PRO A 174 -13.25 1.70 4.98
C PRO A 174 -12.35 1.36 3.80
N PRO A 175 -11.66 0.20 3.83
CA PRO A 175 -10.95 -0.28 2.66
C PRO A 175 -11.94 -0.30 1.50
N PRO A 176 -11.47 -0.08 0.26
CA PRO A 176 -12.35 0.08 -0.90
C PRO A 176 -13.39 -1.04 -1.07
N ALA A 177 -13.16 -2.22 -0.48
CA ALA A 177 -14.10 -3.33 -0.40
C ALA A 177 -15.50 -3.02 0.20
N ALA A 178 -15.68 -1.97 1.03
CA ALA A 178 -17.03 -1.59 1.48
C ALA A 178 -17.83 -0.79 0.43
N ALA A 179 -17.14 -0.21 -0.56
CA ALA A 179 -17.73 0.40 -1.75
C ALA A 179 -18.03 -0.64 -2.85
N ALA A 180 -17.33 -1.78 -2.81
CA ALA A 180 -17.37 -2.85 -3.79
C ALA A 180 -18.68 -3.65 -3.83
N THR A 181 -19.44 -3.68 -2.73
CA THR A 181 -20.67 -4.48 -2.66
C THR A 181 -21.81 -3.92 -3.52
N THR A 182 -21.84 -2.62 -3.81
CA THR A 182 -22.88 -1.99 -4.64
C THR A 182 -22.66 -2.25 -6.14
N LEU A 183 -21.41 -2.31 -6.59
CA LEU A 183 -21.07 -2.49 -8.01
C LEU A 183 -20.91 -3.97 -8.40
N ALA A 184 -20.58 -4.86 -7.45
CA ALA A 184 -20.43 -6.28 -7.73
C ALA A 184 -21.72 -6.97 -8.23
N ASP A 185 -22.88 -6.47 -7.82
CA ASP A 185 -24.19 -7.00 -8.25
C ASP A 185 -24.55 -6.62 -9.71
N LEU A 186 -23.82 -5.68 -10.33
CA LEU A 186 -24.09 -5.23 -11.70
C LEU A 186 -23.67 -6.26 -12.76
N GLY A 187 -22.86 -7.26 -12.38
CA GLY A 187 -22.48 -8.37 -13.24
C GLY A 187 -21.71 -7.93 -14.49
N LEU A 188 -20.80 -6.97 -14.35
CA LEU A 188 -19.95 -6.52 -15.44
C LEU A 188 -19.06 -7.67 -15.93
N ARG A 189 -19.18 -7.98 -17.22
CA ARG A 189 -18.36 -8.99 -17.89
C ARG A 189 -17.15 -8.31 -18.48
N ASN A 190 -16.02 -8.42 -17.80
CA ASN A 190 -14.76 -7.92 -18.32
C ASN A 190 -14.27 -8.80 -19.47
N SER A 191 -13.63 -8.17 -20.45
CA SER A 191 -12.97 -8.85 -21.58
C SER A 191 -11.46 -8.79 -21.51
N ASP A 192 -10.92 -7.72 -20.93
CA ASP A 192 -9.49 -7.43 -20.91
C ASP A 192 -9.15 -6.50 -19.76
N ALA A 193 -7.90 -6.52 -19.30
CA ALA A 193 -7.39 -5.54 -18.35
C ALA A 193 -5.90 -5.27 -18.57
N TYR A 194 -5.50 -4.00 -18.45
CA TYR A 194 -4.15 -3.54 -18.74
C TYR A 194 -3.82 -2.26 -17.99
N LEU A 195 -2.54 -2.02 -17.75
CA LEU A 195 -2.04 -0.68 -17.37
C LEU A 195 -1.90 0.17 -18.63
N GLU A 196 -2.24 1.45 -18.55
CA GLU A 196 -2.13 2.42 -19.64
C GLU A 196 -1.39 3.68 -19.18
N GLY A 197 -0.57 4.24 -20.07
CA GLY A 197 0.00 5.57 -19.97
C GLY A 197 -0.22 6.35 -21.26
N THR A 198 -0.56 7.63 -21.16
CA THR A 198 -0.73 8.50 -22.33
C THR A 198 0.22 9.68 -22.27
N GLU A 199 0.86 9.96 -23.40
CA GLU A 199 1.71 11.13 -23.60
C GLU A 199 1.18 11.92 -24.80
N THR A 200 1.07 13.24 -24.67
CA THR A 200 0.61 14.12 -25.74
C THR A 200 1.55 15.30 -25.92
N GLY A 201 1.66 15.79 -27.14
CA GLY A 201 2.43 17.01 -27.41
C GLY A 201 2.08 17.62 -28.76
N ARG A 202 2.67 18.79 -29.04
CA ARG A 202 2.43 19.51 -30.30
C ARG A 202 3.18 18.81 -31.44
N ILE A 203 2.55 18.59 -32.59
CA ILE A 203 3.22 17.99 -33.77
C ILE A 203 4.45 18.80 -34.20
N ARG A 204 4.40 20.13 -34.03
CA ARG A 204 5.51 21.03 -34.38
C ARG A 204 6.76 20.85 -33.51
N SER A 205 6.64 20.25 -32.33
CA SER A 205 7.78 20.03 -31.43
C SER A 205 8.47 18.69 -31.66
N LEU A 206 7.95 17.84 -32.57
CA LEU A 206 8.56 16.55 -32.86
C LEU A 206 9.95 16.73 -33.50
N PRO A 207 10.95 15.91 -33.13
CA PRO A 207 12.33 16.05 -33.61
C PRO A 207 12.48 16.06 -35.14
N GLY A 208 11.61 15.33 -35.86
CA GLY A 208 11.61 15.27 -37.32
C GLY A 208 10.79 16.36 -38.03
N PHE A 209 10.10 17.24 -37.29
CA PHE A 209 9.25 18.28 -37.88
C PHE A 209 10.09 19.45 -38.42
N LYS A 210 9.92 19.78 -39.71
CA LYS A 210 10.67 20.86 -40.38
C LYS A 210 9.76 22.06 -40.67
N SER A 211 9.90 23.12 -39.89
CA SER A 211 9.16 24.37 -40.09
C SER A 211 9.39 24.92 -41.51
N GLY A 212 8.31 25.23 -42.22
CA GLY A 212 8.32 25.73 -43.61
C GLY A 212 8.26 24.66 -44.70
N TYR A 213 8.51 23.38 -44.38
CA TYR A 213 8.34 22.26 -45.30
C TYR A 213 7.18 21.35 -44.88
N HIS A 214 7.02 21.11 -43.58
CA HIS A 214 5.91 20.35 -43.02
C HIS A 214 4.78 21.29 -42.60
N HIS A 215 3.55 20.83 -42.82
CA HIS A 215 2.34 21.48 -42.33
C HIS A 215 1.71 20.64 -41.23
N VAL A 216 1.18 21.30 -40.21
CA VAL A 216 0.39 20.61 -39.18
C VAL A 216 -0.95 20.22 -39.81
N PRO A 217 -1.34 18.95 -39.74
CA PRO A 217 -2.64 18.51 -40.24
C PRO A 217 -3.78 19.21 -39.48
N LYS A 218 -4.88 19.47 -40.18
CA LYS A 218 -6.05 20.17 -39.60
C LYS A 218 -7.16 19.23 -39.18
N ASP A 219 -7.11 18.00 -39.68
CA ASP A 219 -8.12 16.98 -39.49
C ASP A 219 -7.44 15.68 -39.05
N VAL A 220 -8.16 14.87 -38.27
CA VAL A 220 -7.71 13.55 -37.82
C VAL A 220 -7.82 12.56 -38.98
N ASN A 221 -6.71 11.92 -39.37
CA ASN A 221 -6.71 10.89 -40.41
C ASN A 221 -5.51 9.94 -40.34
N ASP A 222 -5.67 8.75 -40.93
CA ASP A 222 -4.65 7.68 -40.91
C ASP A 222 -3.32 8.08 -41.56
N TYR A 223 -3.35 8.97 -42.56
CA TYR A 223 -2.13 9.47 -43.19
C TYR A 223 -1.31 10.33 -42.23
N ALA A 224 -1.97 11.24 -41.51
CA ALA A 224 -1.35 12.05 -40.48
C ALA A 224 -0.82 11.19 -39.33
N ALA A 225 -1.59 10.19 -38.87
CA ALA A 225 -1.15 9.25 -37.83
C ALA A 225 0.13 8.49 -38.24
N ASN A 226 0.14 7.88 -39.43
CA ASN A 226 1.33 7.16 -39.93
C ASN A 226 2.54 8.09 -40.10
N TRP A 227 2.33 9.31 -40.59
CA TRP A 227 3.41 10.30 -40.70
C TRP A 227 3.97 10.70 -39.33
N ILE A 228 3.11 10.92 -38.33
CA ILE A 228 3.54 11.16 -36.94
C ILE A 228 4.35 9.96 -36.43
N GLY A 229 3.88 8.73 -36.67
CA GLY A 229 4.60 7.50 -36.36
C GLY A 229 6.01 7.45 -36.94
N GLN A 230 6.18 7.87 -38.20
CA GLN A 230 7.51 7.98 -38.84
C GLN A 230 8.41 9.03 -38.17
N LEU A 231 7.85 10.13 -37.67
CA LEU A 231 8.62 11.15 -36.96
C LEU A 231 9.12 10.66 -35.59
N LEU A 232 8.38 9.74 -34.97
CA LEU A 232 8.66 9.18 -33.64
C LEU A 232 9.38 7.83 -33.67
N GLU A 233 9.54 7.21 -34.84
CA GLU A 233 10.10 5.86 -35.00
C GLU A 233 11.42 5.65 -34.25
N GLY A 234 12.34 6.62 -34.32
CA GLY A 234 13.62 6.53 -33.61
C GLY A 234 13.47 6.51 -32.09
N GLN A 235 12.60 7.35 -31.53
CA GLN A 235 12.34 7.40 -30.09
C GLN A 235 11.63 6.12 -29.62
N LEU A 236 10.63 5.66 -30.37
CA LEU A 236 9.90 4.44 -30.04
C LEU A 236 10.79 3.21 -30.12
N GLN A 237 11.69 3.13 -31.10
CA GLN A 237 12.63 2.02 -31.23
C GLN A 237 13.58 1.95 -30.01
N GLU A 238 14.12 3.10 -29.58
CA GLU A 238 14.97 3.18 -28.39
C GLU A 238 14.22 2.73 -27.13
N GLU A 239 13.00 3.24 -26.92
CA GLU A 239 12.13 2.84 -25.79
C GLU A 239 11.86 1.33 -25.77
N LEU A 240 11.52 0.73 -26.91
CA LEU A 240 11.23 -0.69 -27.03
C LEU A 240 12.48 -1.57 -26.80
N ASP A 241 13.64 -1.16 -27.32
CA ASP A 241 14.90 -1.88 -27.14
C ASP A 241 15.38 -1.81 -25.69
N ASP A 242 15.21 -0.66 -25.02
CA ASP A 242 15.53 -0.47 -23.61
C ASP A 242 14.62 -1.32 -22.72
N LEU A 243 13.30 -1.27 -22.95
CA LEU A 243 12.34 -2.08 -22.22
C LEU A 243 12.62 -3.59 -22.40
N PHE A 244 12.87 -4.05 -23.63
CA PHE A 244 13.19 -5.45 -23.87
C PHE A 244 14.49 -5.87 -23.19
N SER A 245 15.50 -5.00 -23.19
CA SER A 245 16.78 -5.25 -22.52
C SER A 245 16.63 -5.30 -21.00
N ALA A 246 15.83 -4.41 -20.41
CA ALA A 246 15.49 -4.39 -18.99
C ALA A 246 14.71 -5.65 -18.59
N ALA A 247 13.62 -5.96 -19.30
CA ALA A 247 12.80 -7.14 -19.07
C ALA A 247 13.60 -8.44 -19.18
N ARG A 248 14.48 -8.55 -20.19
CA ARG A 248 15.32 -9.74 -20.34
C ARG A 248 16.34 -9.90 -19.21
N ARG A 249 16.85 -8.79 -18.67
CA ARG A 249 17.77 -8.79 -17.53
C ARG A 249 17.06 -9.21 -16.25
N ALA A 250 15.91 -8.62 -15.96
CA ALA A 250 15.14 -8.87 -14.74
C ALA A 250 14.52 -10.28 -14.73
N LEU A 251 13.82 -10.65 -15.81
CA LEU A 251 13.07 -11.93 -15.91
C LEU A 251 13.93 -13.12 -16.37
N GLY A 252 15.17 -12.89 -16.81
CA GLY A 252 16.12 -13.96 -17.16
C GLY A 252 15.74 -14.84 -18.37
N PHE A 253 14.84 -14.41 -19.25
CA PHE A 253 14.37 -15.24 -20.37
C PHE A 253 15.35 -15.30 -21.57
N LYS A 254 15.24 -16.37 -22.37
CA LYS A 254 16.09 -16.57 -23.56
C LYS A 254 15.54 -15.81 -24.75
N ARG A 255 16.41 -15.42 -25.70
CA ARG A 255 16.05 -14.68 -26.94
C ARG A 255 14.80 -15.20 -27.67
N LYS A 256 14.57 -16.52 -27.69
CA LYS A 256 13.42 -17.13 -28.38
C LYS A 256 12.08 -17.04 -27.65
N GLN A 257 12.08 -16.54 -26.41
CA GLN A 257 10.91 -16.47 -25.51
C GLN A 257 10.31 -15.07 -25.44
N GLY A 258 10.88 -14.11 -26.16
CA GLY A 258 10.33 -12.77 -26.29
C GLY A 258 10.67 -12.17 -27.65
N GLY A 259 10.13 -10.99 -27.92
CA GLY A 259 10.32 -10.30 -29.18
C GLY A 259 10.03 -8.81 -29.07
N VAL A 260 10.58 -8.06 -30.02
CA VAL A 260 10.31 -6.64 -30.22
C VAL A 260 9.89 -6.46 -31.66
N SER A 261 8.89 -5.64 -31.91
CA SER A 261 8.56 -5.17 -33.26
C SER A 261 8.11 -3.72 -33.24
N LEU A 262 8.37 -3.01 -34.33
CA LEU A 262 7.94 -1.64 -34.58
C LEU A 262 7.59 -1.52 -36.06
N ALA A 263 6.41 -0.98 -36.36
CA ALA A 263 5.96 -0.71 -37.72
C ALA A 263 4.94 0.43 -37.73
N GLY A 264 5.20 1.49 -38.50
CA GLY A 264 4.21 2.54 -38.76
C GLY A 264 3.78 3.36 -37.54
N GLY A 265 4.61 3.45 -36.49
CA GLY A 265 4.26 4.11 -35.23
C GLY A 265 3.67 3.18 -34.17
N ASP A 266 3.43 1.92 -34.51
CA ASP A 266 2.95 0.89 -33.58
C ASP A 266 4.08 -0.07 -33.23
N GLY A 267 4.28 -0.30 -31.93
CA GLY A 267 5.34 -1.15 -31.43
C GLY A 267 4.87 -2.12 -30.35
N ASN A 268 5.60 -3.20 -30.16
CA ASN A 268 5.37 -4.13 -29.08
C ASN A 268 6.65 -4.73 -28.51
N VAL A 269 6.57 -5.12 -27.23
CA VAL A 269 7.51 -6.01 -26.56
C VAL A 269 6.71 -7.17 -25.99
N ASP A 270 6.99 -8.39 -26.47
CA ASP A 270 6.37 -9.61 -25.97
C ASP A 270 7.37 -10.34 -25.08
N THR A 271 6.96 -10.67 -23.85
CA THR A 271 7.78 -11.42 -22.88
C THR A 271 6.98 -12.59 -22.31
N PRO A 272 7.61 -13.53 -21.57
CA PRO A 272 6.88 -14.58 -20.88
C PRO A 272 5.91 -14.08 -19.81
N ALA A 273 6.17 -12.92 -19.20
CA ALA A 273 5.44 -12.41 -18.03
C ALA A 273 4.42 -11.32 -18.38
N PHE A 274 4.69 -10.53 -19.43
CA PHE A 274 3.83 -9.44 -19.86
C PHE A 274 3.94 -9.16 -21.36
N ARG A 275 2.96 -8.43 -21.89
CA ARG A 275 3.00 -7.81 -23.21
C ARG A 275 2.93 -6.30 -23.05
N TYR A 276 3.84 -5.59 -23.68
CA TYR A 276 3.81 -4.16 -23.83
C TYR A 276 3.48 -3.80 -25.27
N SER A 277 2.61 -2.82 -25.48
CA SER A 277 2.31 -2.23 -26.78
C SER A 277 2.30 -0.72 -26.71
N VAL A 278 2.83 -0.07 -27.73
CA VAL A 278 2.80 1.37 -27.90
C VAL A 278 2.16 1.70 -29.24
N VAL A 279 1.22 2.64 -29.24
CA VAL A 279 0.52 3.11 -30.43
C VAL A 279 0.70 4.62 -30.49
N CYS A 280 1.16 5.11 -31.63
CA CYS A 280 1.26 6.54 -31.89
C CYS A 280 0.20 6.97 -32.89
N ASP A 281 -0.61 7.96 -32.51
CA ASP A 281 -1.65 8.52 -33.36
C ASP A 281 -1.72 10.04 -33.24
N GLN A 282 -2.66 10.62 -33.99
CA GLN A 282 -3.02 12.02 -33.87
C GLN A 282 -4.11 12.16 -32.79
N ASN A 283 -3.99 13.17 -31.94
CA ASN A 283 -4.95 13.37 -30.86
C ASN A 283 -6.35 13.65 -31.45
N PRO A 284 -7.39 12.86 -31.11
CA PRO A 284 -8.75 13.07 -31.62
C PRO A 284 -9.36 14.40 -31.18
N ASP A 285 -8.94 14.96 -30.04
CA ASP A 285 -9.49 16.19 -29.48
C ASP A 285 -8.82 17.46 -30.02
N ASP A 286 -7.54 17.37 -30.40
CA ASP A 286 -6.80 18.45 -31.05
C ASP A 286 -5.93 17.89 -32.19
N PRO A 287 -6.33 18.06 -33.47
CA PRO A 287 -5.55 17.58 -34.62
C PRO A 287 -4.14 18.17 -34.72
N ALA A 288 -3.83 19.27 -34.01
CA ALA A 288 -2.48 19.82 -33.98
C ALA A 288 -1.52 19.06 -33.04
N ASP A 289 -2.05 18.10 -32.27
CA ASP A 289 -1.31 17.33 -31.28
C ASP A 289 -1.14 15.87 -31.71
N TRP A 290 -0.01 15.30 -31.31
CA TRP A 290 0.26 13.87 -31.37
C TRP A 290 -0.08 13.25 -30.01
N ARG A 291 -0.34 11.95 -30.03
CA ARG A 291 -0.59 11.15 -28.83
C ARG A 291 0.14 9.81 -28.96
N ILE A 292 0.84 9.42 -27.89
CA ILE A 292 1.41 8.09 -27.69
C ILE A 292 0.62 7.42 -26.57
N ARG A 293 0.03 6.25 -26.86
CA ARG A 293 -0.61 5.39 -25.85
C ARG A 293 0.25 4.16 -25.62
N ARG A 294 0.57 3.92 -24.36
CA ARG A 294 1.39 2.81 -23.87
C ARG A 294 0.50 1.88 -23.07
N ARG A 295 0.54 0.59 -23.37
CA ARG A 295 -0.31 -0.41 -22.75
C ARG A 295 0.51 -1.61 -22.30
N LEU A 296 0.30 -2.06 -21.07
CA LEU A 296 0.96 -3.22 -20.48
C LEU A 296 -0.08 -4.22 -19.97
N GLU A 297 -0.06 -5.42 -20.52
CA GLU A 297 -0.88 -6.56 -20.11
C GLU A 297 -0.01 -7.57 -19.37
N LEU A 298 -0.42 -7.99 -18.17
CA LEU A 298 0.26 -9.05 -17.44
C LEU A 298 -0.31 -10.42 -17.82
N ARG A 299 0.55 -11.42 -17.84
CA ARG A 299 0.18 -12.81 -18.10
C ARG A 299 -0.10 -13.56 -16.80
N ASP A 300 -0.69 -14.74 -16.92
CA ASP A 300 -0.92 -15.63 -15.77
C ASP A 300 0.37 -15.89 -14.98
N GLY A 301 0.28 -15.78 -13.66
CA GLY A 301 1.40 -16.03 -12.74
C GLY A 301 2.42 -14.89 -12.66
N TRP A 302 2.06 -13.68 -13.10
CA TRP A 302 2.91 -12.49 -12.97
C TRP A 302 3.29 -12.18 -11.52
N GLU A 303 2.46 -12.58 -10.56
CA GLU A 303 2.66 -12.37 -9.13
C GLU A 303 3.95 -13.05 -8.63
N GLU A 304 4.34 -14.18 -9.24
CA GLU A 304 5.59 -14.88 -8.91
C GLU A 304 6.84 -14.11 -9.36
N GLN A 305 6.68 -13.14 -10.25
CA GLN A 305 7.76 -12.33 -10.84
C GLN A 305 7.51 -10.83 -10.64
N ARG A 306 6.68 -10.47 -9.65
CA ARG A 306 6.21 -9.10 -9.41
C ARG A 306 7.37 -8.10 -9.35
N GLU A 307 8.38 -8.38 -8.53
CA GLU A 307 9.51 -7.45 -8.33
C GLU A 307 10.34 -7.29 -9.61
N GLU A 308 10.55 -8.38 -10.35
CA GLU A 308 11.28 -8.37 -11.62
C GLU A 308 10.51 -7.63 -12.73
N ILE A 309 9.18 -7.75 -12.75
CA ILE A 309 8.33 -6.99 -13.67
C ILE A 309 8.41 -5.51 -13.32
N GLU A 310 8.25 -5.14 -12.05
CA GLU A 310 8.32 -3.75 -11.58
C GLU A 310 9.65 -3.10 -11.96
N ASP A 311 10.78 -3.78 -11.71
CA ASP A 311 12.11 -3.30 -12.10
C ASP A 311 12.23 -3.10 -13.62
N ALA A 312 11.67 -4.02 -14.41
CA ALA A 312 11.69 -3.93 -15.86
C ALA A 312 10.88 -2.73 -16.40
N ILE A 313 9.79 -2.35 -15.73
CA ILE A 313 8.85 -1.31 -16.18
C ILE A 313 8.99 0.02 -15.43
N ALA A 314 9.93 0.14 -14.48
CA ALA A 314 10.07 1.33 -13.62
C ALA A 314 10.25 2.66 -14.39
N GLY A 315 10.74 2.60 -15.63
CA GLY A 315 10.88 3.78 -16.51
C GLY A 315 9.60 4.15 -17.29
N LEU A 316 8.55 3.33 -17.24
CA LEU A 316 7.29 3.57 -17.91
C LEU A 316 6.37 4.39 -17.01
N ASN A 317 5.76 5.43 -17.59
CA ASN A 317 4.72 6.22 -16.92
C ASN A 317 3.34 5.64 -17.22
N LEU A 318 2.95 4.58 -16.51
CA LEU A 318 1.64 3.95 -16.62
C LEU A 318 0.79 4.40 -15.43
N ASP A 319 -0.08 5.37 -15.66
CA ASP A 319 -0.81 6.08 -14.60
C ASP A 319 -2.25 5.60 -14.41
N ARG A 320 -2.71 4.69 -15.28
CA ARG A 320 -4.08 4.18 -15.28
C ARG A 320 -4.09 2.67 -15.38
N PHE A 321 -5.03 2.04 -14.67
CA PHE A 321 -5.40 0.65 -14.87
C PHE A 321 -6.77 0.62 -15.54
N VAL A 322 -6.88 -0.04 -16.68
CA VAL A 322 -8.07 -0.03 -17.52
C VAL A 322 -8.64 -1.43 -17.60
N VAL A 323 -9.94 -1.55 -17.37
CA VAL A 323 -10.70 -2.78 -17.54
C VAL A 323 -11.73 -2.56 -18.64
N THR A 324 -11.64 -3.35 -19.71
CA THR A 324 -12.67 -3.35 -20.76
C THR A 324 -13.79 -4.29 -20.37
N PHE A 325 -15.02 -3.93 -20.70
CA PHE A 325 -16.20 -4.76 -20.46
C PHE A 325 -17.09 -4.84 -21.70
N GLU A 326 -17.87 -5.93 -21.80
CA GLU A 326 -18.92 -6.04 -22.82
C GLU A 326 -19.82 -4.79 -22.71
N ASN A 327 -19.90 -3.98 -23.78
CA ASN A 327 -20.57 -2.68 -23.69
C ASN A 327 -22.05 -2.85 -23.30
N ARG A 328 -22.35 -2.56 -22.03
CA ARG A 328 -23.67 -2.66 -21.39
C ARG A 328 -24.19 -1.27 -21.08
N ARG A 329 -24.54 -0.52 -22.13
CA ARG A 329 -25.13 0.83 -22.00
C ARG A 329 -26.39 0.86 -21.14
N ASP A 330 -27.08 -0.27 -21.01
CA ASP A 330 -28.25 -0.47 -20.14
C ASP A 330 -27.92 -0.39 -18.64
N LEU A 331 -26.64 -0.48 -18.27
CA LEU A 331 -26.18 -0.35 -16.88
C LEU A 331 -25.79 1.09 -16.52
N TYR A 332 -25.87 2.05 -17.44
CA TYR A 332 -25.47 3.44 -17.18
C TYR A 332 -26.16 4.02 -15.95
N ASP A 333 -27.49 4.02 -15.95
CA ASP A 333 -28.29 4.58 -14.85
C ASP A 333 -28.03 3.83 -13.53
N GLN A 334 -27.87 2.50 -13.58
CA GLN A 334 -27.60 1.67 -12.39
C GLN A 334 -26.21 1.94 -11.79
N VAL A 335 -25.20 2.15 -12.63
CA VAL A 335 -23.86 2.55 -12.18
C VAL A 335 -23.90 3.97 -11.64
N ALA A 336 -24.62 4.89 -12.29
CA ALA A 336 -24.78 6.27 -11.81
C ALA A 336 -25.39 6.29 -10.40
N ASP A 337 -26.54 5.64 -10.21
CA ASP A 337 -27.20 5.51 -8.90
C ASP A 337 -26.25 4.91 -7.85
N ALA A 338 -25.51 3.85 -8.20
CA ALA A 338 -24.57 3.21 -7.28
C ALA A 338 -23.36 4.10 -6.91
N LEU A 339 -22.89 4.94 -7.83
CA LEU A 339 -21.81 5.88 -7.58
C LEU A 339 -22.28 7.12 -6.82
N GLU A 340 -23.52 7.58 -7.03
CA GLU A 340 -24.15 8.61 -6.20
C GLU A 340 -24.28 8.14 -4.74
N ASP A 341 -24.84 6.95 -4.52
CA ASP A 341 -24.93 6.32 -3.20
C ASP A 341 -23.56 6.17 -2.52
N LEU A 342 -22.52 5.92 -3.31
CA LEU A 342 -21.15 5.82 -2.82
C LEU A 342 -20.59 7.19 -2.44
N ALA A 343 -20.78 8.21 -3.28
CA ALA A 343 -20.33 9.57 -3.02
C ALA A 343 -21.04 10.22 -1.82
N GLU A 344 -22.31 9.88 -1.56
CA GLU A 344 -23.01 10.30 -0.33
C GLU A 344 -22.31 9.81 0.95
N ARG A 345 -21.62 8.66 0.88
CA ARG A 345 -20.90 8.08 2.02
C ARG A 345 -19.47 8.60 2.12
N ASP A 346 -18.75 8.58 1.00
CA ASP A 346 -17.35 8.95 0.91
C ASP A 346 -16.95 9.18 -0.55
N GLY A 347 -16.48 10.39 -0.88
CA GLY A 347 -16.01 10.75 -2.23
C GLY A 347 -16.83 11.86 -2.90
N ASP A 348 -16.63 12.00 -4.20
CA ASP A 348 -17.32 12.94 -5.08
C ASP A 348 -17.71 12.24 -6.38
N PHE A 349 -18.84 12.63 -6.95
CA PHE A 349 -19.41 12.05 -8.16
C PHE A 349 -19.71 13.14 -9.19
N ASP A 350 -19.18 12.96 -10.40
CA ASP A 350 -19.37 13.83 -11.56
C ASP A 350 -19.92 13.02 -12.74
N GLU A 351 -21.16 13.30 -13.11
CA GLU A 351 -21.80 12.72 -14.30
C GLU A 351 -21.52 13.59 -15.53
N ARG A 352 -21.10 12.97 -16.64
CA ARG A 352 -20.92 13.64 -17.94
C ARG A 352 -21.82 13.00 -18.99
N PRO A 353 -23.11 13.38 -19.05
CA PRO A 353 -24.10 12.70 -19.90
C PRO A 353 -23.78 12.76 -21.40
N SER A 354 -23.19 13.86 -21.87
CA SER A 354 -22.81 14.05 -23.29
C SER A 354 -21.66 13.15 -23.72
N GLU A 355 -20.77 12.79 -22.80
CA GLU A 355 -19.63 11.91 -23.04
C GLU A 355 -19.93 10.46 -22.68
N LYS A 356 -21.10 10.18 -22.07
CA LYS A 356 -21.44 8.87 -21.49
C LYS A 356 -20.38 8.39 -20.50
N LYS A 357 -19.87 9.33 -19.70
CA LYS A 357 -18.90 9.08 -18.64
C LYS A 357 -19.49 9.30 -17.26
N LEU A 358 -19.10 8.46 -16.33
CA LEU A 358 -19.36 8.60 -14.90
C LEU A 358 -18.01 8.64 -14.17
N VAL A 359 -17.79 9.67 -13.37
CA VAL A 359 -16.53 9.88 -12.66
C VAL A 359 -16.79 9.83 -11.17
N TYR A 360 -16.07 8.97 -10.46
CA TYR A 360 -16.06 8.91 -9.01
C TYR A 360 -14.65 9.19 -8.51
N THR A 361 -14.52 10.04 -7.51
CA THR A 361 -13.23 10.38 -6.90
C THR A 361 -13.26 10.23 -5.39
N ARG A 362 -12.18 9.74 -4.81
CA ARG A 362 -12.03 9.57 -3.36
C ARG A 362 -10.57 9.74 -2.98
N GLY A 363 -10.24 10.88 -2.37
CA GLY A 363 -8.87 11.22 -2.02
C GLY A 363 -7.96 11.25 -3.25
N ALA A 364 -6.97 10.35 -3.29
CA ALA A 364 -6.03 10.22 -4.40
C ALA A 364 -6.51 9.30 -5.54
N MET A 365 -7.63 8.60 -5.35
CA MET A 365 -8.18 7.63 -6.30
C MET A 365 -9.26 8.26 -7.17
N SER A 366 -9.28 7.89 -8.44
CA SER A 366 -10.39 8.16 -9.36
C SER A 366 -10.78 6.90 -10.13
N ILE A 367 -12.08 6.76 -10.38
CA ILE A 367 -12.68 5.69 -11.20
C ILE A 367 -13.53 6.37 -12.27
N ILE A 368 -13.29 6.05 -13.53
CA ILE A 368 -14.04 6.60 -14.67
C ILE A 368 -14.68 5.44 -15.41
N PHE A 369 -16.01 5.43 -15.49
CA PHE A 369 -16.72 4.52 -16.38
C PHE A 369 -17.01 5.24 -17.69
N ASP A 370 -16.40 4.79 -18.79
CA ASP A 370 -16.69 5.24 -20.15
C ASP A 370 -17.57 4.18 -20.86
N PHE A 371 -18.87 4.45 -20.95
CA PHE A 371 -19.82 3.55 -21.61
C PHE A 371 -19.81 3.65 -23.13
N GLN A 372 -19.20 4.70 -23.67
CA GLN A 372 -19.00 4.82 -25.12
C GLN A 372 -17.88 3.87 -25.57
N ALA A 373 -16.76 3.87 -24.85
CA ALA A 373 -15.63 2.97 -25.05
C ALA A 373 -15.88 1.55 -24.52
N GLY A 374 -16.71 1.39 -23.47
CA GLY A 374 -16.85 0.13 -22.76
C GLY A 374 -15.65 -0.14 -21.84
N GLU A 375 -15.16 0.90 -21.17
CA GLU A 375 -13.93 0.88 -20.36
C GLU A 375 -14.20 1.44 -18.96
N VAL A 376 -13.55 0.85 -17.96
CA VAL A 376 -13.42 1.42 -16.62
C VAL A 376 -11.96 1.73 -16.37
N GLU A 377 -11.65 3.00 -16.14
CA GLU A 377 -10.31 3.47 -15.83
C GLU A 377 -10.18 3.72 -14.33
N PHE A 378 -9.09 3.25 -13.74
CA PHE A 378 -8.70 3.50 -12.36
C PHE A 378 -7.38 4.26 -12.36
N ALA A 379 -7.28 5.32 -11.56
CA ALA A 379 -6.02 6.02 -11.32
C ALA A 379 -5.86 6.33 -9.83
N VAL A 380 -4.65 6.17 -9.31
CA VAL A 380 -4.30 6.50 -7.92
C VAL A 380 -3.00 7.30 -7.91
N GLN A 381 -3.01 8.48 -7.30
CA GLN A 381 -1.81 9.31 -7.24
C GLN A 381 -0.74 8.71 -6.31
N GLY A 382 0.48 8.59 -6.84
CA GLY A 382 1.66 8.20 -6.06
C GLY A 382 1.88 6.70 -5.92
N GLU A 383 1.02 5.87 -6.51
CA GLU A 383 1.25 4.42 -6.61
C GLU A 383 2.22 4.10 -7.76
N SER A 384 2.97 3.02 -7.57
CA SER A 384 3.76 2.42 -8.64
C SER A 384 2.87 1.67 -9.65
N ASN A 385 3.45 1.23 -10.77
CA ASN A 385 2.71 0.60 -11.86
C ASN A 385 1.93 -0.64 -11.39
N LEU A 386 2.58 -1.58 -10.68
CA LEU A 386 1.90 -2.78 -10.18
C LEU A 386 1.11 -2.54 -8.89
N GLU A 387 1.47 -1.55 -8.07
CA GLU A 387 0.66 -1.16 -6.91
C GLU A 387 -0.75 -0.72 -7.33
N LEU A 388 -0.88 -0.02 -8.46
CA LEU A 388 -2.18 0.35 -9.02
C LEU A 388 -3.04 -0.88 -9.37
N VAL A 389 -2.44 -1.95 -9.88
CA VAL A 389 -3.15 -3.21 -10.16
C VAL A 389 -3.63 -3.83 -8.84
N GLU A 390 -2.78 -3.88 -7.83
CA GLU A 390 -3.11 -4.49 -6.53
C GLU A 390 -4.19 -3.72 -5.79
N THR A 391 -4.11 -2.39 -5.78
CA THR A 391 -5.14 -1.51 -5.20
C THR A 391 -6.49 -1.73 -5.88
N THR A 392 -6.51 -1.92 -7.21
CA THR A 392 -7.76 -2.13 -7.96
C THR A 392 -8.34 -3.54 -7.79
N GLN A 393 -7.53 -4.57 -7.58
CA GLN A 393 -8.02 -5.91 -7.21
C GLN A 393 -8.84 -5.89 -5.92
N VAL A 394 -8.49 -5.03 -4.96
CA VAL A 394 -9.22 -4.87 -3.69
C VAL A 394 -10.59 -4.18 -3.89
N ILE A 395 -10.75 -3.40 -4.96
CA ILE A 395 -11.99 -2.65 -5.26
C ILE A 395 -13.12 -3.56 -5.79
N SER A 396 -12.82 -4.81 -6.20
CA SER A 396 -13.76 -5.88 -6.57
C SER A 396 -15.11 -5.44 -7.17
N LEU A 397 -15.14 -5.09 -8.45
CA LEU A 397 -16.41 -4.74 -9.16
C LEU A 397 -17.22 -5.98 -9.62
N GLY A 398 -17.10 -7.13 -8.94
CA GLY A 398 -17.87 -8.34 -9.27
C GLY A 398 -17.62 -8.90 -10.68
N TRP A 399 -16.38 -8.81 -11.17
CA TRP A 399 -15.99 -9.24 -12.51
C TRP A 399 -16.27 -10.74 -12.74
N ALA A 400 -17.04 -11.06 -13.78
CA ALA A 400 -17.46 -12.44 -14.07
C ALA A 400 -16.37 -13.29 -14.77
N ASN A 401 -15.38 -12.68 -15.44
CA ASN A 401 -14.31 -13.36 -16.18
C ASN A 401 -12.95 -12.67 -15.95
N PRO A 402 -12.45 -12.59 -14.71
CA PRO A 402 -11.32 -11.73 -14.38
C PRO A 402 -10.09 -12.04 -15.26
N SER A 403 -9.53 -11.00 -15.88
CA SER A 403 -8.18 -11.02 -16.47
C SER A 403 -7.18 -11.52 -15.42
N PRO A 404 -6.00 -12.05 -15.81
CA PRO A 404 -4.95 -12.40 -14.85
C PRO A 404 -4.61 -11.24 -13.89
N MET A 405 -4.76 -10.00 -14.36
CA MET A 405 -4.56 -8.79 -13.56
C MET A 405 -5.68 -8.51 -12.55
N LEU A 406 -6.84 -9.13 -12.71
CA LEU A 406 -8.02 -8.98 -11.84
C LEU A 406 -8.26 -10.21 -10.96
N ALA A 407 -7.53 -11.30 -11.19
CA ALA A 407 -7.57 -12.47 -10.34
C ALA A 407 -6.95 -12.11 -8.99
N ALA A 408 -7.68 -12.29 -7.89
CA ALA A 408 -7.12 -12.09 -6.57
C ALA A 408 -5.91 -13.02 -6.39
N ALA A 409 -4.79 -12.47 -5.93
CA ALA A 409 -3.59 -13.27 -5.63
C ALA A 409 -3.99 -14.49 -4.77
N PRO A 410 -3.51 -15.71 -5.11
CA PRO A 410 -3.79 -16.87 -4.29
C PRO A 410 -3.28 -16.58 -2.88
N THR A 411 -4.18 -16.56 -1.90
CA THR A 411 -3.80 -16.44 -0.49
C THR A 411 -2.76 -17.51 -0.23
N PRO A 412 -1.54 -17.17 0.27
CA PRO A 412 -0.55 -18.18 0.56
C PRO A 412 -1.19 -19.18 1.51
N ALA A 413 -1.33 -20.42 1.04
CA ALA A 413 -1.89 -21.48 1.86
C ALA A 413 -1.03 -21.56 3.12
N LEU A 414 -1.64 -21.31 4.28
CA LEU A 414 -1.01 -21.58 5.56
C LEU A 414 -0.39 -22.98 5.49
N PRO A 415 0.91 -23.14 5.77
CA PRO A 415 1.52 -24.46 5.74
C PRO A 415 0.74 -25.36 6.69
N ASP A 416 0.24 -26.48 6.16
CA ASP A 416 -0.53 -27.46 6.92
C ASP A 416 0.41 -28.14 7.93
N LEU A 417 0.51 -27.54 9.12
CA LEU A 417 1.30 -28.02 10.26
C LEU A 417 0.80 -29.36 10.83
N ARG A 418 -0.16 -30.02 10.17
CA ARG A 418 -0.63 -31.37 10.54
C ARG A 418 0.13 -32.50 9.85
N ALA A 419 1.03 -32.22 8.91
CA ALA A 419 1.78 -33.27 8.22
C ALA A 419 2.93 -33.89 9.04
N ASP A 420 3.39 -33.24 10.13
CA ASP A 420 4.56 -33.70 10.92
C ASP A 420 4.22 -34.45 12.22
N LEU A 421 2.96 -34.84 12.41
CA LEU A 421 2.54 -35.69 13.54
C LEU A 421 1.96 -37.02 13.05
N GLY A 422 2.80 -37.85 12.43
CA GLY A 422 2.40 -39.21 12.08
C GLY A 422 3.52 -40.07 11.51
N GLU A 423 4.38 -40.63 12.38
CA GLU A 423 4.82 -42.04 12.31
C GLU A 423 5.83 -42.34 13.43
N ALA A 424 5.32 -42.47 14.66
CA ALA A 424 6.03 -43.12 15.75
C ALA A 424 5.29 -44.40 16.16
N THR A 425 5.24 -45.39 15.26
CA THR A 425 4.85 -46.77 15.63
C THR A 425 5.76 -47.80 14.97
N GLY A 426 6.78 -48.20 15.72
CA GLY A 426 7.18 -49.60 15.88
C GLY A 426 7.85 -50.32 14.71
N LYS A 427 9.14 -50.67 14.90
CA LYS A 427 9.60 -52.07 14.78
C LYS A 427 10.94 -52.28 15.46
N THR A 428 10.86 -52.95 16.60
CA THR A 428 11.92 -53.69 17.28
C THR A 428 12.59 -54.73 16.36
N SER A 429 13.92 -54.71 16.24
CA SER A 429 14.78 -55.90 16.21
C SER A 429 16.22 -55.51 15.87
N ARG A 430 17.15 -55.64 16.83
CA ARG A 430 18.48 -56.26 16.61
C ARG A 430 19.25 -56.41 17.93
N LYS A 431 19.87 -57.59 18.04
CA LYS A 431 20.56 -58.22 19.17
C LYS A 431 21.81 -57.48 19.66
N PRO A 432 22.27 -57.72 20.90
CA PRO A 432 23.39 -57.01 21.51
C PRO A 432 24.75 -57.58 21.05
N VAL A 433 25.72 -56.72 20.77
CA VAL A 433 27.14 -57.09 20.63
C VAL A 433 27.90 -56.51 21.82
N ILE A 434 28.31 -57.41 22.70
CA ILE A 434 29.21 -57.17 23.82
C ILE A 434 30.63 -56.97 23.25
N LYS A 435 31.27 -55.83 23.52
CA LYS A 435 32.73 -55.70 23.43
C LYS A 435 33.31 -55.17 24.73
N ARG A 436 34.04 -56.08 25.39
CA ARG A 436 34.88 -55.88 26.57
C ARG A 436 35.99 -54.85 26.29
N LYS A 437 36.09 -53.81 27.12
CA LYS A 437 37.33 -53.02 27.28
C LYS A 437 38.28 -53.81 28.18
N LYS A 438 39.45 -54.19 27.64
CA LYS A 438 40.60 -54.65 28.41
C LYS A 438 41.45 -53.43 28.80
N SER A 439 41.70 -53.31 30.09
CA SER A 439 42.75 -52.49 30.72
C SER A 439 44.12 -53.18 30.63
N ARG A 440 45.18 -52.41 30.41
CA ARG A 440 46.63 -52.59 30.69
C ARG A 440 47.37 -51.72 29.66
N HIS A 441 48.39 -50.92 29.97
CA HIS A 441 49.15 -50.60 31.18
C HIS A 441 49.52 -49.13 31.13
#